data_AF-A0A916EC20-F1
#
_entry.id   AF-A0A916EC20-F1
#
_cell.length_a   1.000
_cell.length_b   1.000
_cell.length_c   1.000
_cell.angle_alpha   90.00
_cell.angle_beta   90.00
_cell.angle_gamma   90.00
#
_symmetry.space_group_name_H-M   'P 1'
#
loop_
_entity.id
_entity.type
_entity.pdbx_description
1 polymer ?
#
loop_
_entity_poly.entity_id
_entity_poly.type
_entity_poly.pdbx_seq_one_letter_code
_entity_poly.pdbx_strand_id
1 'polypeptide(L)'
;MHEQFGPCILITGKGYPDIATRQLVKNLSDLRRPDETYPFLQILGFFDNDPYGIEILCVYKFGSLTMSFDNENLATPGIKWLGLHCSDWKKYRISKSSLIRISSADRKKAYHLLQRNYLQAEWKKEICLILYMGYKAEIQSLDDCENVNLLNYLISKISRSRF
;
A
#
# COMPACT_ATOMS: atom_id res chain seq x y z
N MET A 1 -10.30 -20.75 6.84
CA MET A 1 -9.95 -19.32 6.61
C MET A 1 -9.09 -18.75 7.74
N HIS A 2 -9.38 -19.03 9.01
CA HIS A 2 -8.55 -18.63 10.17
C HIS A 2 -7.15 -19.28 10.23
N GLU A 3 -6.95 -20.46 9.64
CA GLU A 3 -5.72 -21.25 9.83
C GLU A 3 -4.50 -20.78 9.03
N GLN A 4 -4.63 -19.86 8.06
CA GLN A 4 -3.52 -19.49 7.17
C GLN A 4 -2.88 -18.12 7.43
N PHE A 5 -3.58 -17.19 8.08
CA PHE A 5 -3.10 -15.82 8.30
C PHE A 5 -2.66 -15.51 9.74
N GLY A 6 -3.12 -16.31 10.71
CA GLY A 6 -3.09 -15.92 12.12
C GLY A 6 -4.08 -14.79 12.45
N PRO A 7 -4.14 -14.36 13.72
CA PRO A 7 -5.02 -13.28 14.15
C PRO A 7 -4.56 -11.94 13.53
N CYS A 8 -5.43 -11.30 12.75
CA CYS A 8 -5.17 -10.00 12.14
C CYS A 8 -6.37 -9.06 12.27
N ILE A 9 -6.10 -7.76 12.16
CA ILE A 9 -7.13 -6.71 12.10
C ILE A 9 -7.14 -6.19 10.68
N LEU A 10 -8.30 -6.27 10.02
CA LEU A 10 -8.51 -5.69 8.70
C LEU A 10 -9.18 -4.32 8.85
N ILE A 11 -8.55 -3.28 8.28
CA ILE A 11 -9.09 -1.93 8.25
C ILE A 11 -9.21 -1.52 6.79
N THR A 12 -10.40 -1.07 6.39
CA THR A 12 -10.67 -0.58 5.04
C THR A 12 -10.88 0.93 5.07
N GLY A 13 -10.19 1.63 4.17
CA GLY A 13 -10.47 3.04 3.87
C GLY A 13 -11.49 3.18 2.75
N LYS A 14 -11.88 4.42 2.45
CA LYS A 14 -12.72 4.77 1.29
C LYS A 14 -11.98 5.71 0.34
N GLY A 15 -10.76 5.33 -0.05
CA GLY A 15 -9.82 6.16 -0.79
C GLY A 15 -8.85 6.89 0.14
N TYR A 16 -8.76 8.22 0.01
CA TYR A 16 -7.94 9.01 0.93
C TYR A 16 -8.46 8.88 2.37
N PRO A 17 -7.59 8.59 3.34
CA PRO A 17 -8.03 8.27 4.68
C PRO A 17 -8.44 9.53 5.44
N ASP A 18 -9.59 9.47 6.09
CA ASP A 18 -10.02 10.50 7.02
C ASP A 18 -9.19 10.51 8.31
N ILE A 19 -9.37 11.54 9.13
CA ILE A 19 -8.62 11.75 10.37
C ILE A 19 -8.84 10.59 11.35
N ALA A 20 -10.08 10.10 11.50
CA ALA A 20 -10.40 9.03 12.45
C ALA A 20 -9.74 7.70 12.03
N THR A 21 -9.78 7.38 10.74
CA THR A 21 -9.10 6.19 10.20
C THR A 21 -7.59 6.29 10.41
N ARG A 22 -6.97 7.45 10.16
CA ARG A 22 -5.54 7.67 10.42
C ARG A 22 -5.18 7.53 11.89
N GLN A 23 -5.97 8.13 12.78
CA GLN A 23 -5.78 8.06 14.22
C GLN A 23 -5.90 6.62 14.73
N LEU A 24 -6.88 5.85 14.23
CA LEU A 24 -7.02 4.44 14.59
C LEU A 24 -5.78 3.64 14.20
N VAL A 25 -5.30 3.78 12.95
CA VAL A 25 -4.11 3.07 12.48
C VAL A 25 -2.87 3.47 13.28
N LYS A 26 -2.71 4.76 13.61
CA LYS A 26 -1.61 5.26 14.44
C LYS A 26 -1.67 4.68 15.85
N ASN A 27 -2.83 4.75 16.52
CA ASN A 27 -3.03 4.18 17.84
C ASN A 27 -2.68 2.68 17.86
N LEU A 28 -3.15 1.92 16.87
CA LEU A 28 -2.83 0.49 16.72
C LEU A 28 -1.34 0.25 16.51
N SER A 29 -0.64 1.12 15.76
CA SER A 29 0.80 1.01 15.54
C SER A 29 1.63 1.26 16.80
N ASP A 30 1.13 2.11 17.70
CA ASP A 30 1.79 2.44 18.97
C ASP A 30 1.45 1.45 20.09
N LEU A 31 0.47 0.57 19.88
CA LEU A 31 0.12 -0.46 20.85
C LEU A 31 1.31 -1.39 21.06
N ARG A 32 1.82 -1.37 22.29
CA ARG A 32 2.88 -2.26 22.71
C ARG A 32 2.31 -3.64 23.02
N ARG A 33 2.91 -4.67 22.43
CA ARG A 33 2.56 -6.07 22.70
C ARG A 33 3.38 -6.59 23.88
N PRO A 34 2.85 -7.55 24.67
CA PRO A 34 3.61 -8.20 25.75
C PRO A 34 4.80 -9.02 25.23
N ASP A 35 4.76 -9.44 23.97
CA ASP A 35 5.83 -10.19 23.31
C ASP A 35 6.99 -9.27 22.96
N GLU A 36 8.13 -9.48 23.62
CA GLU A 36 9.36 -8.70 23.39
C GLU A 36 9.97 -8.93 22.01
N THR A 37 9.62 -10.03 21.33
CA THR A 37 10.06 -10.33 19.96
C THR A 37 9.40 -9.42 18.94
N TYR A 38 8.12 -9.11 19.16
CA TYR A 38 7.31 -8.23 18.31
C TYR A 38 6.63 -7.18 19.18
N PRO A 39 7.39 -6.21 19.72
CA PRO A 39 6.91 -5.29 20.74
C PRO A 39 5.85 -4.32 20.23
N PHE A 40 5.68 -4.18 18.92
CA PHE A 40 4.66 -3.34 18.29
C PHE A 40 3.87 -4.11 17.24
N LEU A 41 2.64 -3.68 16.98
CA LEU A 41 1.83 -4.25 15.91
C LEU A 41 2.34 -3.77 14.54
N GLN A 42 2.72 -4.70 13.69
CA GLN A 42 3.14 -4.38 12.32
C GLN A 42 1.93 -3.95 11.50
N ILE A 43 1.97 -2.71 11.01
CA ILE A 43 0.96 -2.19 10.07
C ILE A 43 1.41 -2.45 8.64
N LEU A 44 0.54 -3.11 7.87
CA LEU A 44 0.74 -3.38 6.44
C LEU A 44 -0.29 -2.61 5.64
N GLY A 45 0.17 -1.86 4.64
CA GLY A 45 -0.67 -1.12 3.72
C GLY A 45 -0.77 -1.84 2.38
N PHE A 46 -1.99 -2.04 1.91
CA PHE A 46 -2.27 -2.68 0.62
C PHE A 46 -3.12 -1.73 -0.23
N PHE A 47 -2.58 -1.32 -1.37
CA PHE A 47 -3.08 -0.22 -2.20
C PHE A 47 -3.02 -0.60 -3.69
N ASP A 48 -3.78 0.11 -4.51
CA ASP A 48 -3.72 -0.04 -5.97
C ASP A 48 -2.33 0.29 -6.52
N ASN A 49 -1.96 -0.34 -7.63
CA ASN A 49 -0.72 -0.05 -8.33
C ASN A 49 -0.93 1.15 -9.26
N ASP A 50 -1.12 2.32 -8.67
CA ASP A 50 -1.22 3.58 -9.39
C ASP A 50 -0.67 4.77 -8.57
N PRO A 51 -0.52 5.96 -9.19
CA PRO A 51 0.00 7.13 -8.48
C PRO A 51 -0.88 7.56 -7.29
N TYR A 52 -2.19 7.35 -7.34
CA TYR A 52 -3.09 7.73 -6.26
C TYR A 52 -2.97 6.79 -5.06
N GLY A 53 -2.85 5.47 -5.28
CA GLY A 53 -2.58 4.47 -4.25
C GLY A 53 -1.26 4.75 -3.51
N ILE A 54 -0.21 5.13 -4.26
CA ILE A 54 1.08 5.54 -3.66
C ILE A 54 0.93 6.84 -2.85
N GLU A 55 0.12 7.80 -3.31
CA GLU A 55 -0.15 9.02 -2.54
C GLU A 55 -0.90 8.72 -1.23
N ILE A 56 -1.89 7.84 -1.26
CA ILE A 56 -2.63 7.39 -0.07
C ILE A 56 -1.67 6.76 0.94
N LEU A 57 -0.77 5.88 0.48
CA LEU A 57 0.29 5.31 1.30
C LEU A 57 1.20 6.39 1.91
N CYS A 58 1.55 7.43 1.15
CA CYS A 58 2.32 8.57 1.67
C CYS A 58 1.56 9.30 2.78
N VAL A 59 0.24 9.49 2.64
CA VAL A 59 -0.58 10.14 3.67
C VAL A 59 -0.59 9.33 4.97
N TYR A 60 -0.68 8.00 4.88
CA TYR A 60 -0.55 7.15 6.06
C TYR A 60 0.84 7.21 6.69
N LYS A 61 1.91 7.18 5.89
CA LYS A 61 3.29 7.07 6.42
C LYS A 61 3.86 8.39 6.93
N PHE A 62 3.69 9.45 6.16
CA PHE A 62 4.32 10.76 6.39
C PHE A 62 3.32 11.82 6.85
N GLY A 63 2.02 11.49 6.81
CA GLY A 63 0.96 12.44 7.09
C GLY A 63 0.56 13.29 5.88
N SER A 64 -0.41 14.18 6.10
CA SER A 64 -0.88 15.08 5.04
C SER A 64 -0.06 16.37 5.05
N LEU A 65 0.29 16.86 3.86
CA LEU A 65 0.91 18.19 3.71
C LEU A 65 -0.02 19.32 4.19
N THR A 66 -1.34 19.11 4.10
CA THR A 66 -2.36 20.10 4.54
C THR A 66 -2.61 20.06 6.05
N MET A 67 -2.17 19.02 6.76
CA MET A 67 -2.36 18.86 8.21
C MET A 67 -1.01 18.60 8.89
N SER A 68 0.00 19.40 8.56
CA SER A 68 1.36 19.22 9.10
C SER A 68 1.42 19.26 10.62
N PHE A 69 0.57 20.07 11.28
CA PHE A 69 0.51 20.22 12.73
C PHE A 69 0.04 18.96 13.47
N ASP A 70 -0.86 18.16 12.88
CA ASP A 70 -1.37 16.93 13.52
C ASP A 70 -0.65 15.66 13.04
N ASN A 71 0.38 15.80 12.20
CA ASN A 71 1.05 14.64 11.62
C ASN A 71 1.76 13.77 12.66
N GLU A 72 2.22 14.32 13.78
CA GLU A 72 2.81 13.51 14.87
C GLU A 72 1.82 12.47 15.43
N ASN A 73 0.53 12.83 15.49
CA ASN A 73 -0.54 11.99 16.01
C ASN A 73 -1.28 11.19 14.94
N LEU A 74 -1.06 11.49 13.64
CA LEU A 74 -1.82 10.92 12.52
C LEU A 74 -0.97 10.21 11.47
N ALA A 75 0.36 10.26 11.57
CA ALA A 75 1.27 9.54 10.69
C ALA A 75 1.71 8.23 11.35
N THR A 76 1.87 7.20 10.53
CA THR A 76 2.29 5.86 10.91
C THR A 76 3.60 5.51 10.18
N PRO A 77 4.77 6.01 10.64
CA PRO A 77 6.04 5.80 9.93
C PRO A 77 6.40 4.33 9.74
N GLY A 78 5.95 3.45 10.63
CA GLY A 78 6.18 2.01 10.58
C GLY A 78 5.38 1.24 9.54
N ILE A 79 4.45 1.89 8.81
CA ILE A 79 3.67 1.22 7.77
C ILE A 79 4.59 0.71 6.66
N LYS A 80 4.39 -0.57 6.31
CA LYS A 80 5.10 -1.24 5.20
C LYS A 80 4.13 -1.45 4.05
N TRP A 81 4.58 -1.14 2.84
CA TRP A 81 3.78 -1.35 1.63
C TRP A 81 3.85 -2.82 1.22
N LEU A 82 2.72 -3.51 1.27
CA LEU A 82 2.62 -4.92 0.90
C LEU A 82 2.53 -5.10 -0.63
N GLY A 83 1.95 -4.13 -1.33
CA GLY A 83 1.69 -4.12 -2.76
C GLY A 83 0.35 -3.43 -3.05
N LEU A 84 -0.20 -3.53 -4.26
CA LEU A 84 0.29 -4.26 -5.44
C LEU A 84 1.48 -3.53 -6.13
N HIS A 85 2.50 -4.27 -6.57
CA HIS A 85 3.62 -3.70 -7.35
C HIS A 85 3.61 -4.17 -8.81
N CYS A 86 4.23 -3.42 -9.71
CA CYS A 86 4.48 -3.74 -11.12
C CYS A 86 5.22 -5.08 -11.27
N SER A 87 6.15 -5.40 -10.36
CA SER A 87 6.83 -6.71 -10.35
C SER A 87 5.88 -7.87 -10.05
N ASP A 88 4.80 -7.60 -9.31
CA ASP A 88 3.81 -8.61 -8.96
C ASP A 88 2.94 -8.99 -10.18
N TRP A 89 2.78 -8.11 -11.18
CA TRP A 89 1.99 -8.39 -12.38
C TRP A 89 2.48 -9.63 -13.13
N LYS A 90 3.80 -9.70 -13.39
CA LYS A 90 4.41 -10.85 -14.06
C LYS A 90 4.43 -12.09 -13.16
N LYS A 91 4.68 -11.90 -11.86
CA LYS A 91 4.83 -12.98 -10.88
C LYS A 91 3.53 -13.72 -10.63
N TYR A 92 2.42 -12.99 -10.51
CA TYR A 92 1.08 -13.53 -10.25
C TYR A 92 0.23 -13.66 -11.52
N ARG A 93 0.84 -13.42 -12.70
CA ARG A 93 0.19 -13.55 -14.02
C ARG A 93 -1.10 -12.73 -14.11
N ILE A 94 -1.06 -11.48 -13.63
CA ILE A 94 -2.19 -10.55 -13.76
C ILE A 94 -2.51 -10.38 -15.24
N SER A 95 -3.79 -10.58 -15.58
CA SER A 95 -4.23 -10.51 -16.97
C SER A 95 -3.95 -9.13 -17.56
N LYS A 96 -3.47 -9.09 -18.80
CA LYS A 96 -3.32 -7.82 -19.51
C LYS A 96 -4.65 -7.12 -19.74
N SER A 97 -5.77 -7.85 -19.73
CA SER A 97 -7.11 -7.28 -19.88
C SER A 97 -7.59 -6.52 -18.64
N SER A 98 -7.07 -6.84 -17.45
CA SER A 98 -7.39 -6.11 -16.21
C SER A 98 -6.45 -4.92 -15.95
N LEU A 99 -5.39 -4.78 -16.75
CA LEU A 99 -4.51 -3.60 -16.71
C LEU A 99 -5.17 -2.42 -17.41
N ILE A 100 -5.16 -1.28 -16.73
CA ILE A 100 -5.79 -0.05 -17.20
C ILE A 100 -4.70 0.89 -17.71
N ARG A 101 -4.88 1.49 -18.89
CA ARG A 101 -3.93 2.47 -19.43
C ARG A 101 -3.92 3.72 -18.56
N ILE A 102 -2.74 4.22 -18.20
CA ILE A 102 -2.66 5.45 -17.38
C ILE A 102 -3.16 6.67 -18.15
N SER A 103 -3.94 7.49 -17.48
CA SER A 103 -4.48 8.75 -18.00
C SER A 103 -3.45 9.89 -17.95
N SER A 104 -3.79 11.03 -18.56
CA SER A 104 -2.99 12.25 -18.43
C SER A 104 -2.95 12.78 -16.98
N ALA A 105 -4.04 12.58 -16.22
CA ALA A 105 -4.12 12.94 -14.81
C ALA A 105 -3.18 12.07 -13.96
N ASP A 106 -3.18 10.75 -14.19
CA ASP A 106 -2.26 9.81 -13.52
C ASP A 106 -0.80 10.20 -13.77
N ARG A 107 -0.44 10.54 -15.02
CA ARG A 107 0.93 10.99 -15.36
C ARG A 107 1.31 12.26 -14.62
N LYS A 108 0.43 13.28 -14.61
CA LYS A 108 0.66 14.52 -13.85
C LYS A 108 0.88 14.22 -12.36
N LYS A 109 0.03 13.37 -11.77
CA LYS A 109 0.14 12.96 -10.37
C LYS A 109 1.47 12.26 -10.08
N ALA A 110 1.87 11.32 -10.94
CA ALA A 110 3.15 10.63 -10.83
C ALA A 110 4.35 11.59 -10.83
N TYR A 111 4.38 12.56 -11.76
CA TYR A 111 5.45 13.56 -11.77
C TYR A 111 5.47 14.44 -10.51
N HIS A 112 4.31 14.86 -10.00
CA HIS A 112 4.23 15.58 -8.74
C HIS A 112 4.72 14.76 -7.54
N LEU A 113 4.47 13.45 -7.52
CA LEU A 113 4.99 12.57 -6.47
C LEU A 113 6.51 12.41 -6.54
N LEU A 114 7.08 12.31 -7.75
CA LEU A 114 8.52 12.20 -7.95
C LEU A 114 9.29 13.45 -7.48
N GLN A 115 8.64 14.62 -7.47
CA GLN A 115 9.20 15.87 -6.94
C GLN A 115 9.28 15.90 -5.39
N ARG A 116 8.67 14.94 -4.69
CA ARG A 116 8.68 14.91 -3.21
C ARG A 116 10.01 14.34 -2.70
N ASN A 117 10.73 15.13 -1.93
CA ASN A 117 12.06 14.77 -1.41
C ASN A 117 12.02 13.60 -0.41
N TYR A 118 10.93 13.45 0.34
CA TYR A 118 10.77 12.40 1.35
C TYR A 118 10.38 11.03 0.77
N LEU A 119 10.11 10.94 -0.54
CA LEU A 119 9.65 9.71 -1.17
C LEU A 119 10.78 8.67 -1.21
N GLN A 120 10.51 7.46 -0.73
CA GLN A 120 11.49 6.36 -0.66
C GLN A 120 11.93 5.93 -2.07
N ALA A 121 13.18 5.45 -2.20
CA ALA A 121 13.77 5.09 -3.49
C ALA A 121 12.99 3.97 -4.19
N GLU A 122 12.49 3.01 -3.42
CA GLU A 122 11.66 1.90 -3.91
C GLU A 122 10.34 2.41 -4.51
N TRP A 123 9.73 3.39 -3.87
CA TRP A 123 8.46 3.97 -4.33
C TRP A 123 8.67 4.86 -5.55
N LYS A 124 9.78 5.61 -5.62
CA LYS A 124 10.18 6.34 -6.84
C LYS A 124 10.38 5.38 -8.00
N LYS A 125 11.09 4.28 -7.79
CA LYS A 125 11.30 3.23 -8.80
C LYS A 125 9.97 2.69 -9.29
N GLU A 126 9.04 2.43 -8.39
CA GLU A 126 7.71 1.92 -8.71
C GLU A 126 6.88 2.91 -9.54
N ILE A 127 6.89 4.20 -9.19
CA ILE A 127 6.25 5.25 -10.01
C ILE A 127 6.88 5.32 -11.42
N CYS A 128 8.21 5.24 -11.51
CA CYS A 128 8.89 5.21 -12.80
C CYS A 128 8.51 3.97 -13.63
N LEU A 129 8.31 2.81 -13.01
CA LEU A 129 7.84 1.60 -13.69
C LEU A 129 6.42 1.78 -14.21
N ILE A 130 5.50 2.35 -13.42
CA ILE A 130 4.14 2.68 -13.87
C ILE A 130 4.17 3.60 -15.10
N LEU A 131 5.00 4.66 -15.05
CA LEU A 131 5.16 5.59 -16.16
C LEU A 131 5.75 4.94 -17.42
N TYR A 132 6.75 4.06 -17.24
CA TYR A 132 7.41 3.34 -18.32
C TYR A 132 6.50 2.31 -18.98
N MET A 133 5.80 1.50 -18.18
CA MET A 133 4.87 0.49 -18.68
C MET A 133 3.63 1.15 -19.31
N GLY A 134 3.19 2.29 -18.78
CA GLY A 134 2.02 3.01 -19.30
C GLY A 134 0.67 2.41 -18.87
N TYR A 135 0.69 1.51 -17.90
CA TYR A 135 -0.48 0.85 -17.34
C TYR A 135 -0.50 0.99 -15.81
N LYS A 136 -1.66 0.77 -15.21
CA LYS A 136 -1.91 0.66 -13.78
C LYS A 136 -2.79 -0.55 -13.50
N ALA A 137 -2.82 -1.01 -12.26
CA ALA A 137 -3.63 -2.15 -11.84
C ALA A 137 -4.36 -1.85 -10.53
N GLU A 138 -5.65 -2.15 -10.50
CA GLU A 138 -6.45 -2.13 -9.29
C GLU A 138 -6.23 -3.42 -8.49
N ILE A 139 -6.43 -3.39 -7.17
CA ILE A 139 -6.34 -4.58 -6.32
C ILE A 139 -7.28 -5.69 -6.82
N GLN A 140 -8.46 -5.33 -7.32
CA GLN A 140 -9.46 -6.25 -7.85
C GLN A 140 -8.95 -7.06 -9.05
N SER A 141 -7.92 -6.58 -9.75
CA SER A 141 -7.28 -7.31 -10.86
C SER A 141 -6.67 -8.66 -10.44
N LEU A 142 -6.44 -8.86 -9.13
CA LEU A 142 -6.00 -10.13 -8.57
C LEU A 142 -7.09 -11.20 -8.57
N ASP A 143 -8.38 -10.82 -8.50
CA ASP A 143 -9.50 -11.77 -8.49
C ASP A 143 -9.96 -12.14 -9.90
N ASP A 144 -9.58 -11.35 -10.93
CA ASP A 144 -9.82 -11.66 -12.34
C ASP A 144 -8.90 -12.80 -12.87
N CYS A 145 -8.01 -13.33 -12.04
CA CYS A 145 -7.03 -14.33 -12.43
C CYS A 145 -7.51 -15.75 -12.10
N GLU A 146 -7.48 -16.66 -13.07
CA GLU A 146 -7.92 -18.06 -12.87
C GLU A 146 -7.13 -18.82 -11.79
N ASN A 147 -5.87 -18.44 -11.54
CA ASN A 147 -4.95 -19.20 -10.69
C ASN A 147 -4.49 -18.47 -9.41
N VAL A 148 -4.86 -17.20 -9.26
CA VAL A 148 -4.48 -16.37 -8.11
C VAL A 148 -5.74 -15.71 -7.62
N ASN A 149 -5.96 -15.73 -6.31
CA ASN A 149 -6.96 -14.92 -5.66
C ASN A 149 -6.27 -13.97 -4.68
N LEU A 150 -6.99 -12.93 -4.26
CA LEU A 150 -6.50 -11.95 -3.29
C LEU A 150 -5.88 -12.62 -2.04
N LEU A 151 -6.54 -13.65 -1.51
CA LEU A 151 -6.11 -14.32 -0.29
C LEU A 151 -4.75 -15.00 -0.45
N ASN A 152 -4.56 -15.77 -1.51
CA ASN A 152 -3.30 -16.47 -1.81
C ASN A 152 -2.16 -15.48 -2.09
N TYR A 153 -2.47 -14.37 -2.75
CA TYR A 153 -1.52 -13.28 -2.96
C TYR A 153 -1.02 -12.73 -1.62
N LEU A 154 -1.96 -12.37 -0.72
CA LEU A 154 -1.62 -11.78 0.57
C LEU A 154 -0.86 -12.77 1.47
N ILE A 155 -1.27 -14.05 1.54
CA ILE A 155 -0.55 -15.10 2.29
C ILE A 155 0.89 -15.19 1.79
N SER A 156 1.07 -15.34 0.47
CA SER A 156 2.37 -15.46 -0.18
C SER A 156 3.28 -14.26 0.09
N LYS A 157 2.71 -13.04 0.14
CA LYS A 157 3.47 -11.81 0.41
C LYS A 157 3.82 -11.68 1.89
N ILE A 158 2.90 -11.99 2.80
CA ILE A 158 3.14 -11.90 4.26
C ILE A 158 4.13 -12.97 4.71
N SER A 159 4.00 -14.22 4.26
CA SER A 159 4.95 -15.28 4.64
C SER A 159 6.36 -15.06 4.11
N ARG A 160 6.52 -14.40 2.96
CA ARG A 160 7.83 -14.07 2.37
C ARG A 160 8.44 -12.81 2.93
N SER A 161 7.60 -11.86 3.30
CA SER A 161 8.03 -10.67 4.02
C SER A 161 8.30 -11.12 5.45
N ARG A 162 9.47 -11.71 5.69
CA ARG A 162 9.99 -11.89 7.04
C ARG A 162 10.09 -10.51 7.67
N PHE A 163 9.05 -10.11 8.38
CA PHE A 163 8.98 -8.88 9.14
C PHE A 163 9.67 -9.04 10.48
#